data_AF-A0AA88GTB2-F1
#
_entry.id   AF-A0AA88GTB2-F1
#
_cell.length_a   1.000
_cell.length_b   1.000
_cell.length_c   1.000
_cell.angle_alpha   90.00
_cell.angle_beta   90.00
_cell.angle_gamma   90.00
#
_symmetry.space_group_name_H-M   'P 1'
#
loop_
_entity.id
_entity.type
_entity.pdbx_description
1 polymer ?
#
loop_
_entity_poly.entity_id
_entity_poly.type
_entity_poly.pdbx_seq_one_letter_code
_entity_poly.pdbx_strand_id
1 'polypeptide(L)'
;MSSNSSELPTNTVDTLKLKIKADRIVDCIIFSQRMSKSWKFPSFILEDEQLLSEYFQPAQEEFLSLTFDERRQIVEWYEQLGQEIVPLYDGEFAEDALHGSPNRCNMVTLHEQDAILYGQVVRDFMRKVFAATVSEEDKERVELMFLSDPKLLQSTIEANTKRSR
;
A
#
# COMPACT_ATOMS: atom_id res chain seq x y z
N MET A 1 -32.74 22.05 -11.95
CA MET A 1 -32.84 21.07 -10.86
C MET A 1 -31.43 20.62 -10.55
N SER A 2 -31.04 20.78 -9.28
CA SER A 2 -29.68 20.61 -8.79
C SER A 2 -29.26 19.15 -8.80
N SER A 3 -28.09 18.87 -9.36
CA SER A 3 -27.28 17.71 -9.00
C SER A 3 -25.94 18.25 -8.52
N ASN A 4 -25.90 18.68 -7.25
CA ASN A 4 -24.65 18.82 -6.53
C ASN A 4 -24.18 17.40 -6.24
N SER A 5 -23.25 16.91 -7.05
CA SER A 5 -22.38 15.80 -6.67
C SER A 5 -21.48 16.32 -5.56
N SER A 6 -21.95 16.23 -4.32
CA SER A 6 -21.11 16.44 -3.14
C SER A 6 -20.15 15.26 -3.05
N GLU A 7 -19.01 15.35 -3.73
CA GLU A 7 -17.81 14.65 -3.33
C GLU A 7 -17.54 15.07 -1.88
N LEU A 8 -17.68 14.12 -0.95
CA LEU A 8 -17.26 14.33 0.43
C LEU A 8 -15.77 14.75 0.38
N PRO A 9 -15.35 15.85 1.04
CA PRO A 9 -13.95 16.20 1.09
C PRO A 9 -13.23 15.06 1.82
N THR A 10 -12.57 14.19 1.05
CA THR A 10 -11.69 13.17 1.60
C THR A 10 -10.61 13.92 2.38
N ASN A 11 -10.54 13.70 3.69
CA ASN A 11 -9.52 14.30 4.54
C ASN A 11 -8.13 13.97 3.95
N THR A 12 -7.33 15.00 3.66
CA THR A 12 -6.01 14.86 3.02
C THR A 12 -5.10 13.93 3.83
N VAL A 13 -5.18 13.97 5.16
CA VAL A 13 -4.45 13.06 6.06
C VAL A 13 -4.86 11.61 5.84
N ASP A 14 -6.16 11.33 5.77
CA ASP A 14 -6.67 9.98 5.58
C ASP A 14 -6.33 9.44 4.18
N THR A 15 -6.35 10.31 3.17
CA THR A 15 -5.92 10.00 1.79
C THR A 15 -4.44 9.63 1.75
N LEU A 16 -3.60 10.39 2.44
CA LEU A 16 -2.17 10.11 2.53
C LEU A 16 -1.90 8.79 3.27
N LYS A 17 -2.56 8.55 4.41
CA LYS A 17 -2.44 7.27 5.14
C LYS A 17 -2.83 6.08 4.26
N LEU A 18 -3.94 6.19 3.53
CA LEU A 18 -4.39 5.19 2.57
C LEU A 18 -3.32 4.88 1.52
N LYS A 19 -2.75 5.91 0.88
CA LYS A 19 -1.72 5.76 -0.15
C LYS A 19 -0.45 5.12 0.39
N ILE A 20 0.05 5.59 1.54
CA ILE A 20 1.26 5.02 2.18
C ILE A 20 1.03 3.54 2.54
N LYS A 21 -0.14 3.23 3.12
CA LYS A 21 -0.47 1.87 3.53
C LYS A 21 -0.56 0.91 2.34
N ALA A 22 -1.23 1.34 1.27
CA ALA A 22 -1.32 0.57 0.04
C ALA A 22 0.05 0.35 -0.62
N ASP A 23 0.87 1.41 -0.73
CA ASP A 23 2.20 1.34 -1.33
C ASP A 23 3.11 0.34 -0.59
N ARG A 24 3.04 0.32 0.76
CA ARG A 24 3.77 -0.64 1.61
C ARG A 24 3.27 -2.06 1.49
N ILE A 25 1.95 -2.28 1.39
CA ILE A 25 1.38 -3.62 1.13
C ILE A 25 1.93 -4.15 -0.20
N VAL A 26 1.94 -3.31 -1.25
CA VAL A 26 2.45 -3.69 -2.57
C VAL A 26 3.96 -3.96 -2.54
N ASP A 27 4.75 -3.14 -1.85
CA ASP A 27 6.20 -3.38 -1.67
C ASP A 27 6.48 -4.74 -1.04
N CYS A 28 5.70 -5.12 -0.03
CA CYS A 28 5.86 -6.40 0.64
C CYS A 28 5.55 -7.58 -0.29
N ILE A 29 4.56 -7.43 -1.18
CA ILE A 29 4.20 -8.43 -2.18
C ILE A 29 5.32 -8.59 -3.22
N ILE A 30 5.82 -7.48 -3.77
CA ILE A 30 6.77 -7.49 -4.89
C ILE A 30 8.18 -7.87 -4.41
N PHE A 31 8.66 -7.25 -3.35
CA PHE A 31 10.05 -7.35 -2.92
C PHE A 31 10.26 -8.36 -1.79
N SER A 32 9.20 -9.03 -1.32
CA SER A 32 9.25 -9.91 -0.15
C SER A 32 9.88 -9.21 1.06
N GLN A 33 9.65 -7.89 1.20
CA GLN A 33 10.24 -7.11 2.27
C GLN A 33 9.77 -7.64 3.63
N ARG A 34 10.75 -7.82 4.51
CA ARG A 34 10.55 -8.24 5.88
C ARG A 34 9.99 -7.06 6.68
N MET A 35 8.80 -7.22 7.26
CA MET A 35 8.19 -6.19 8.10
C MET A 35 8.47 -6.41 9.59
N SER A 36 8.74 -5.32 10.30
CA SER A 36 8.97 -5.28 11.73
C SER A 36 7.80 -4.60 12.45
N LYS A 37 7.58 -4.96 13.71
CA LYS A 37 6.60 -4.32 14.60
C LYS A 37 6.90 -2.85 14.89
N SER A 38 8.16 -2.45 14.74
CA SER A 38 8.67 -1.20 15.30
C SER A 38 9.69 -0.50 14.38
N TRP A 39 9.44 -0.46 13.07
CA TRP A 39 10.25 0.39 12.20
C TRP A 39 10.06 1.84 12.61
N LYS A 40 11.08 2.39 13.27
CA LYS A 40 11.13 3.80 13.62
C LYS A 40 11.21 4.63 12.36
N PHE A 41 10.55 5.78 12.38
CA PHE A 41 10.75 6.76 11.35
C PHE A 41 12.20 7.28 11.45
N PRO A 42 12.98 7.34 10.35
CA PRO A 42 14.34 7.83 10.42
C PRO A 42 14.32 9.34 10.69
N SER A 43 14.52 9.73 11.95
CA SER A 43 14.28 11.12 12.42
C SER A 43 15.11 12.17 11.68
N PHE A 44 16.29 11.80 11.14
CA PHE A 44 17.11 12.71 10.31
C PHE A 44 16.39 13.18 9.04
N ILE A 45 15.42 12.42 8.54
CA ILE A 45 14.60 12.80 7.39
C ILE A 45 13.71 14.00 7.73
N LEU A 46 13.33 14.20 9.00
CA LEU A 46 12.53 15.36 9.42
C LEU A 46 13.29 16.69 9.29
N GLU A 47 14.62 16.64 9.25
CA GLU A 47 15.48 17.82 9.14
C GLU A 47 15.65 18.28 7.67
N ASP A 48 15.24 17.44 6.72
CA ASP A 48 15.34 17.69 5.28
C ASP A 48 13.97 17.51 4.63
N GLU A 49 13.29 18.63 4.35
CA GLU A 49 11.94 18.64 3.75
C GLU A 49 11.92 17.95 2.38
N GLN A 50 13.01 18.01 1.61
CA GLN A 50 13.08 17.34 0.33
C GLN A 50 13.12 15.82 0.53
N LEU A 51 14.02 15.32 1.38
CA LEU A 51 14.08 13.88 1.70
C LEU A 51 12.78 13.37 2.31
N LEU A 52 12.14 14.16 3.17
CA LEU A 52 10.84 13.83 3.76
C LEU A 52 9.76 13.69 2.69
N SER A 53 9.74 14.61 1.73
CA SER A 53 8.79 14.57 0.62
C SER A 53 9.06 13.37 -0.32
N GLU A 54 10.33 13.05 -0.58
CA GLU A 54 10.74 11.91 -1.41
C GLU A 54 10.44 10.57 -0.72
N TYR A 55 10.56 10.51 0.61
CA TYR A 55 10.30 9.31 1.39
C TYR A 55 8.85 8.82 1.30
N PHE A 56 7.91 9.74 1.06
CA PHE A 56 6.49 9.43 0.95
C PHE A 56 5.99 9.25 -0.49
N GLN A 57 6.87 9.09 -1.49
CA GLN A 57 6.46 8.75 -2.86
C GLN A 57 5.61 7.46 -2.90
N PRO A 58 4.47 7.44 -3.61
CA PRO A 58 3.96 8.44 -4.54
C PRO A 58 3.12 9.57 -3.92
N ALA A 59 2.88 9.55 -2.61
CA ALA A 59 2.00 10.48 -1.91
C ALA A 59 2.68 11.80 -1.47
N GLN A 60 3.69 12.23 -2.25
CA GLN A 60 4.45 13.45 -1.98
C GLN A 60 3.57 14.69 -2.00
N GLU A 61 2.69 14.83 -3.01
CA GLU A 61 1.85 16.01 -3.18
C GLU A 61 0.89 16.18 -2.00
N GLU A 62 0.25 15.09 -1.55
CA GLU A 62 -0.58 15.11 -0.36
C GLU A 62 0.24 15.52 0.88
N PHE A 63 1.42 14.93 1.07
CA PHE A 63 2.27 15.24 2.22
C PHE A 63 2.70 16.71 2.24
N LEU A 64 3.09 17.28 1.10
CA LEU A 64 3.50 18.68 1.00
C LEU A 64 2.35 19.66 1.27
N SER A 65 1.12 19.27 0.98
CA SER A 65 -0.07 20.08 1.26
C SER A 65 -0.47 20.14 2.74
N LEU A 66 0.09 19.25 3.58
CA LEU A 66 -0.22 19.19 5.00
C LEU A 66 0.44 20.33 5.80
N THR A 67 -0.27 20.76 6.84
CA THR A 67 0.27 21.63 7.89
C THR A 67 1.36 20.91 8.71
N PHE A 68 2.15 21.68 9.46
CA PHE A 68 3.19 21.11 10.33
C PHE A 68 2.64 20.07 11.33
N ASP A 69 1.51 20.36 11.96
CA ASP A 69 0.90 19.43 12.92
C ASP A 69 0.40 18.15 12.25
N GLU A 70 -0.17 18.23 11.05
CA GLU A 70 -0.60 17.06 10.27
C GLU A 70 0.60 16.22 9.81
N ARG A 71 1.69 16.85 9.37
CA ARG A 71 2.95 16.14 9.04
C ARG A 71 3.49 15.39 10.25
N ARG A 72 3.45 15.99 11.45
CA ARG A 72 3.84 15.31 12.71
C ARG A 72 2.97 14.09 12.98
N GLN A 73 1.64 14.22 12.82
CA GLN A 73 0.71 13.10 13.01
C GLN A 73 0.96 11.95 12.03
N ILE A 74 1.32 12.24 10.78
CA ILE A 74 1.66 11.22 9.78
C ILE A 74 2.93 10.46 10.19
N VAL A 75 3.95 11.16 10.66
CA VAL A 75 5.21 10.54 11.12
C VAL A 75 4.96 9.64 12.32
N GLU A 76 4.22 10.12 13.33
CA GLU A 76 3.85 9.34 14.52
C GLU A 76 3.04 8.08 14.14
N TRP A 77 2.08 8.23 13.22
CA TRP A 77 1.29 7.12 12.70
C TRP A 77 2.15 6.12 11.91
N TYR A 78 3.11 6.60 11.10
CA TYR A 78 3.97 5.75 10.27
C TYR A 78 4.75 4.72 11.09
N GLU A 79 5.16 5.07 12.31
CA GLU A 79 5.85 4.15 13.22
C GLU A 79 4.96 2.98 13.70
N GLN A 80 3.63 3.13 13.58
CA GLN A 80 2.65 2.08 13.90
C GLN A 80 2.19 1.30 12.67
N LEU A 81 2.54 1.76 11.46
CA LEU A 81 2.05 1.19 10.21
C LEU A 81 2.29 -0.32 10.12
N GLY A 82 3.46 -0.80 10.57
CA GLY A 82 3.79 -2.23 10.58
C GLY A 82 2.76 -3.08 11.35
N GLN A 83 2.20 -2.58 12.44
CA GLN A 83 1.18 -3.29 13.23
C GLN A 83 -0.16 -3.38 12.50
N GLU A 84 -0.49 -2.39 11.65
CA GLU A 84 -1.73 -2.38 10.89
C GLU A 84 -1.72 -3.33 9.69
N ILE A 85 -0.56 -3.53 9.07
CA ILE A 85 -0.43 -4.29 7.82
C ILE A 85 -0.05 -5.74 8.02
N VAL A 86 0.71 -6.08 9.07
CA VAL A 86 1.16 -7.46 9.31
C VAL A 86 0.02 -8.48 9.50
N PRO A 87 -1.13 -8.16 10.12
CA PRO A 87 -2.27 -9.07 10.14
C PRO A 87 -2.76 -9.52 8.76
N LEU A 88 -2.51 -8.74 7.69
CA LEU A 88 -2.88 -9.11 6.30
C LEU A 88 -2.00 -10.23 5.71
N TYR A 89 -0.90 -10.54 6.39
CA TYR A 89 0.16 -11.47 5.97
C TYR A 89 0.22 -12.70 6.90
N ASP A 90 -0.94 -13.19 7.34
CA ASP A 90 -1.08 -14.28 8.31
C ASP A 90 -0.43 -14.00 9.69
N GLY A 91 -0.11 -12.73 9.99
CA GLY A 91 0.42 -12.31 11.28
C GLY A 91 1.89 -12.66 11.53
N GLU A 92 2.60 -13.25 10.56
CA GLU A 92 4.02 -13.58 10.71
C GLU A 92 4.90 -12.36 10.40
N PHE A 93 5.49 -11.79 11.45
CA PHE A 93 6.59 -10.87 11.31
C PHE A 93 7.79 -11.64 10.78
N ALA A 94 8.55 -11.05 9.87
CA ALA A 94 9.68 -11.74 9.26
C ALA A 94 10.85 -12.01 10.23
N GLU A 95 10.76 -11.47 11.45
CA GLU A 95 11.61 -11.77 12.60
C GLU A 95 11.30 -13.15 13.21
N ASP A 96 10.07 -13.64 13.03
CA ASP A 96 9.58 -14.93 13.53
C ASP A 96 9.67 -16.06 12.46
N ALA A 97 9.94 -15.71 11.19
CA ALA A 97 9.98 -16.65 10.07
C ALA A 97 11.31 -17.43 9.97
N LEU A 98 11.33 -18.65 10.52
CA LEU A 98 12.45 -19.60 10.54
C LEU A 98 12.79 -20.28 9.19
N HIS A 99 12.75 -19.55 8.07
CA HIS A 99 12.85 -20.06 6.69
C HIS A 99 11.54 -20.69 6.18
N GLY A 100 10.77 -19.94 5.38
CA GLY A 100 9.69 -20.55 4.62
C GLY A 100 8.77 -19.56 3.93
N SER A 101 8.90 -19.45 2.61
CA SER A 101 8.01 -18.70 1.68
C SER A 101 7.84 -17.18 1.93
N PRO A 102 7.61 -16.40 0.86
CA PRO A 102 7.13 -15.03 1.03
C PRO A 102 5.75 -15.04 1.71
N ASN A 103 5.53 -14.06 2.58
CA ASN A 103 4.27 -13.91 3.31
C ASN A 103 3.08 -13.84 2.34
N ARG A 104 2.03 -14.62 2.60
CA ARG A 104 0.83 -14.64 1.75
C ARG A 104 -0.10 -13.51 2.18
N CYS A 105 -0.23 -12.48 1.34
CA CYS A 105 -1.24 -11.45 1.53
C CYS A 105 -2.62 -12.02 1.18
N ASN A 106 -3.57 -12.01 2.13
CA ASN A 106 -4.94 -12.46 1.88
C ASN A 106 -5.78 -11.31 1.28
N MET A 107 -5.80 -11.24 -0.05
CA MET A 107 -6.50 -10.19 -0.79
C MET A 107 -8.02 -10.26 -0.65
N VAL A 108 -8.57 -11.46 -0.45
CA VAL A 108 -10.00 -11.64 -0.23
C VAL A 108 -10.41 -10.99 1.09
N THR A 109 -9.66 -11.27 2.17
CA THR A 109 -9.90 -10.65 3.48
C THR A 109 -9.69 -9.14 3.45
N LEU A 110 -8.65 -8.66 2.76
CA LEU A 110 -8.43 -7.22 2.59
C LEU A 110 -9.63 -6.54 1.91
N HIS A 111 -10.14 -7.12 0.82
CA HIS A 111 -11.31 -6.60 0.12
C HIS A 111 -12.58 -6.61 1.00
N GLU A 112 -12.80 -7.66 1.78
CA GLU A 112 -13.96 -7.78 2.68
C GLU A 112 -13.91 -6.78 3.85
N GLN A 113 -12.73 -6.48 4.37
CA GLN A 113 -12.54 -5.60 5.52
C GLN A 113 -12.42 -4.12 5.13
N ASP A 114 -11.75 -3.84 4.01
CA ASP A 114 -11.46 -2.48 3.55
C ASP A 114 -11.35 -2.43 2.02
N ALA A 115 -12.51 -2.33 1.36
CA ALA A 115 -12.60 -2.27 -0.10
C ALA A 115 -11.89 -1.05 -0.71
N ILE A 116 -11.77 0.05 0.04
CA ILE A 116 -11.08 1.27 -0.42
C ILE A 116 -9.58 1.03 -0.44
N LEU A 117 -9.01 0.49 0.64
CA LEU A 117 -7.61 0.08 0.70
C LEU A 117 -7.29 -0.98 -0.33
N TYR A 118 -8.15 -1.98 -0.50
CA TYR A 118 -8.01 -2.97 -1.56
C TYR A 118 -7.90 -2.33 -2.94
N GLY A 119 -8.84 -1.43 -3.28
CA GLY A 119 -8.82 -0.75 -4.57
C GLY A 119 -7.53 0.05 -4.80
N GLN A 120 -7.01 0.70 -3.77
CA GLN A 120 -5.73 1.40 -3.85
C GLN A 120 -4.55 0.44 -4.02
N VAL A 121 -4.55 -0.70 -3.33
CA VAL A 121 -3.52 -1.76 -3.50
C VAL A 121 -3.51 -2.30 -4.93
N VAL A 122 -4.67 -2.50 -5.56
CA VAL A 122 -4.73 -2.93 -6.97
C VAL A 122 -4.07 -1.90 -7.88
N ARG A 123 -4.41 -0.61 -7.74
CA ARG A 123 -3.81 0.47 -8.54
C ARG A 123 -2.29 0.54 -8.39
N ASP A 124 -1.80 0.50 -7.15
CA ASP A 124 -0.37 0.56 -6.89
C ASP A 124 0.37 -0.69 -7.38
N PHE A 125 -0.27 -1.86 -7.29
CA PHE A 125 0.24 -3.10 -7.88
C PHE A 125 0.35 -2.99 -9.41
N MET A 126 -0.70 -2.50 -10.08
CA MET A 126 -0.70 -2.28 -11.52
C MET A 126 0.40 -1.30 -11.94
N ARG A 127 0.53 -0.18 -11.23
CA ARG A 127 1.59 0.82 -11.45
C ARG A 127 2.98 0.23 -11.31
N LYS A 128 3.25 -0.59 -10.27
CA LYS A 128 4.61 -1.10 -10.00
C LYS A 128 4.97 -2.33 -10.85
N VAL A 129 4.03 -3.25 -11.07
CA VAL A 129 4.30 -4.54 -11.76
C VAL A 129 4.16 -4.42 -13.27
N PHE A 130 3.17 -3.65 -13.75
CA PHE A 130 2.82 -3.60 -15.16
C PHE A 130 3.23 -2.31 -15.86
N ALA A 131 3.89 -1.36 -15.16
CA ALA A 131 4.29 -0.06 -15.72
C ALA A 131 4.95 -0.14 -17.10
N ALA A 132 5.84 -1.11 -17.31
CA ALA A 132 6.69 -1.22 -18.50
C ALA A 132 6.33 -2.37 -19.45
N THR A 133 5.31 -3.18 -19.14
CA THR A 133 5.11 -4.51 -19.78
C THR A 133 3.77 -4.68 -20.47
N VAL A 134 2.80 -3.80 -20.23
CA VAL A 134 1.42 -3.91 -20.73
C VAL A 134 0.97 -2.55 -21.27
N SER A 135 0.14 -2.55 -22.32
CA SER A 135 -0.45 -1.33 -22.89
C SER A 135 -1.42 -0.66 -21.89
N GLU A 136 -1.69 0.64 -22.01
CA GLU A 136 -2.63 1.32 -21.08
C GLU A 136 -4.05 0.73 -21.14
N GLU A 137 -4.54 0.38 -22.33
CA GLU A 137 -5.85 -0.26 -22.50
C GLU A 137 -5.90 -1.63 -21.81
N ASP A 138 -4.85 -2.43 -21.94
CA ASP A 138 -4.77 -3.73 -21.28
C ASP A 138 -4.60 -3.58 -19.76
N LYS A 139 -3.90 -2.53 -19.28
CA LYS A 139 -3.79 -2.23 -17.85
C LYS A 139 -5.15 -1.95 -17.23
N GLU A 140 -5.97 -1.12 -17.87
CA GLU A 140 -7.33 -0.83 -17.38
C GLU A 140 -8.19 -2.11 -17.31
N ARG A 141 -8.09 -2.98 -18.32
CA ARG A 141 -8.84 -4.24 -18.33
C ARG A 141 -8.39 -5.19 -17.22
N VAL A 142 -7.08 -5.33 -17.01
CA VAL A 142 -6.51 -6.16 -15.95
C VAL A 142 -6.86 -5.59 -14.57
N GLU A 143 -6.77 -4.27 -14.39
CA GLU A 143 -7.17 -3.60 -13.15
C GLU A 143 -8.64 -3.90 -12.80
N LEU A 144 -9.56 -3.74 -13.77
CA LEU A 144 -10.98 -4.04 -13.58
C LEU A 144 -11.23 -5.51 -13.22
N MET A 145 -10.47 -6.43 -13.82
CA MET A 145 -10.56 -7.85 -13.46
C MET A 145 -10.10 -8.11 -12.03
N PHE A 146 -8.99 -7.51 -11.58
CA PHE A 146 -8.55 -7.64 -10.19
C PHE A 146 -9.50 -6.95 -9.21
N LEU A 147 -10.06 -5.78 -9.54
CA LEU A 147 -11.04 -5.09 -8.71
C LEU A 147 -12.33 -5.92 -8.53
N SER A 148 -12.74 -6.67 -9.55
CA SER A 148 -13.96 -7.50 -9.51
C SER A 148 -13.74 -8.91 -8.96
N ASP A 149 -12.51 -9.43 -9.01
CA ASP A 149 -12.16 -10.75 -8.50
C ASP A 149 -10.87 -10.71 -7.65
N PRO A 150 -10.98 -10.51 -6.32
CA PRO A 150 -9.83 -10.56 -5.42
C PRO A 150 -9.08 -11.90 -5.42
N LYS A 151 -9.76 -13.01 -5.75
CA LYS A 151 -9.10 -14.32 -5.85
C LYS A 151 -8.21 -14.40 -7.09
N LEU A 152 -8.57 -13.70 -8.17
CA LEU A 152 -7.73 -13.61 -9.36
C LEU A 152 -6.41 -12.90 -9.05
N LEU A 153 -6.44 -11.77 -8.35
CA LEU A 153 -5.20 -11.09 -7.94
C LEU A 153 -4.37 -11.98 -7.01
N GLN A 154 -4.99 -12.58 -6.00
CA GLN A 154 -4.30 -13.48 -5.07
C GLN A 154 -3.61 -14.63 -5.78
N SER A 155 -4.32 -15.34 -6.67
CA SER A 155 -3.75 -16.46 -7.43
C SER A 155 -2.64 -16.02 -8.40
N THR A 156 -2.74 -14.83 -8.98
CA THR A 156 -1.69 -14.23 -9.82
C THR A 156 -0.43 -13.96 -9.00
N ILE A 157 -0.56 -13.36 -7.82
CA ILE A 157 0.57 -13.15 -6.90
C ILE A 157 1.20 -14.48 -6.51
N GLU A 158 0.40 -15.47 -6.10
CA GLU A 158 0.89 -16.79 -5.71
C GLU A 158 1.65 -17.49 -6.86
N ALA A 159 1.15 -17.41 -8.10
CA ALA A 159 1.79 -18.03 -9.25
C ALA A 159 3.18 -17.43 -9.54
N ASN A 160 3.35 -16.12 -9.30
CA ASN A 160 4.59 -15.40 -9.58
C ASN A 160 5.57 -15.37 -8.40
N THR A 161 5.11 -15.71 -7.19
CA THR A 161 5.94 -15.72 -5.96
C THR A 161 6.26 -17.12 -5.44
N LYS A 162 5.60 -18.17 -5.96
CA LYS A 162 5.97 -19.58 -5.69
C LYS A 162 7.36 -19.86 -6.28
N ARG A 163 8.34 -20.15 -5.41
CA ARG A 163 9.64 -20.67 -5.84
C ARG A 163 9.43 -21.94 -6.65
N SER A 164 9.85 -21.94 -7.92
CA SER A 164 10.13 -23.18 -8.64
C SER A 164 11.09 -24.00 -7.78
N ARG A 165 10.63 -25.19 -7.36
CA ARG A 165 11.45 -26.16 -6.63
C ARG A 165 12.51 -26.75 -7.54
#